data_AF-A0A7C3CJI6-F1
#
_entry.id   AF-A0A7C3CJI6-F1
#
_cell.length_a   1.000
_cell.length_b   1.000
_cell.length_c   1.000
_cell.angle_alpha   90.00
_cell.angle_beta   90.00
_cell.angle_gamma   90.00
#
_symmetry.space_group_name_H-M   'P 1'
#
loop_
_entity.id
_entity.type
_entity.pdbx_description
1 polymer ?
#
loop_
_entity_poly.entity_id
_entity_poly.type
_entity_poly.pdbx_seq_one_letter_code
_entity_poly.pdbx_strand_id
1 'polypeptide(L)'
;MNLAFANGILLILVFLEILFLSVHEKEKIPWREVIFNLNSGHILMWILRGLELGAFHLVYVYWSFELLDGLTYVQQWLFAFVVWDFCFYWLHRLHHQFELLWAVHVVHHEGEHFSLSLGIRNSWYSSVTAIPFFMGLAVIGVPPEIYLIVSSIHYSIQFYNHNRVIKNSGWLEKVMITPSHHEVHHGCNAEYLDKNFGGTFVIWDKIFGTFQPKIKDVPVICGTADYVKTYNVAWASNLPFLKIFNFPKIKNKKSYPDFQLSDTFIVFGGVLLFGLLLHYIFQENTWDNSMKLFFFNIIFWGTIGNGGLADGKYWGLAITEFNFLLLAPVFIFYYKITAPILLLNMGLLMWYSLGVIFNHKTYCLS
;
A
#
# COMPACT_ATOMS: atom_id res chain seq x y z
N MET A 1 9.41 -13.17 -14.33
CA MET A 1 9.89 -12.98 -12.94
C MET A 1 8.73 -13.29 -12.02
N ASN A 2 8.88 -14.19 -11.04
CA ASN A 2 7.78 -14.49 -10.10
C ASN A 2 7.52 -13.25 -9.22
N LEU A 3 6.26 -12.87 -9.01
CA LEU A 3 5.85 -11.74 -8.18
C LEU A 3 6.45 -11.82 -6.76
N ALA A 4 6.66 -13.03 -6.22
CA ALA A 4 7.34 -13.26 -4.95
C ALA A 4 8.78 -12.72 -4.92
N PHE A 5 9.52 -12.80 -6.04
CA PHE A 5 10.88 -12.29 -6.12
C PHE A 5 10.90 -10.75 -6.10
N ALA A 6 9.99 -10.11 -6.83
CA ALA A 6 9.84 -8.65 -6.81
C ALA A 6 9.51 -8.13 -5.40
N ASN A 7 8.56 -8.77 -4.72
CA ASN A 7 8.21 -8.43 -3.34
C ASN A 7 9.36 -8.69 -2.37
N GLY A 8 10.15 -9.76 -2.58
CA GLY A 8 11.35 -10.05 -1.80
C GLY A 8 12.42 -8.95 -1.93
N ILE A 9 12.70 -8.48 -3.15
CA ILE A 9 13.62 -7.35 -3.37
C ILE A 9 13.12 -6.10 -2.67
N LEU A 10 11.84 -5.78 -2.82
CA LEU A 10 11.24 -4.61 -2.20
C LEU A 10 11.39 -4.65 -0.67
N LEU A 11 11.14 -5.79 -0.02
CA LEU A 11 11.37 -5.94 1.41
C LEU A 11 12.83 -5.74 1.81
N ILE A 12 13.77 -6.27 1.02
CA ILE A 12 15.20 -6.08 1.25
C ILE A 12 15.54 -4.59 1.18
N LEU A 13 15.02 -3.86 0.19
CA LEU A 13 15.27 -2.43 0.04
C LEU A 13 14.68 -1.61 1.20
N VAL A 14 13.46 -1.91 1.63
CA VAL A 14 12.86 -1.28 2.83
C VAL A 14 13.71 -1.57 4.06
N PHE A 15 14.15 -2.82 4.26
CA PHE A 15 14.99 -3.18 5.39
C PHE A 15 16.35 -2.46 5.37
N LEU A 16 16.99 -2.39 4.21
CA LEU A 16 18.26 -1.68 4.04
C LEU A 16 18.13 -0.18 4.31
N GLU A 17 17.05 0.46 3.87
CA GLU A 17 16.77 1.85 4.22
C GLU A 17 16.55 2.02 5.72
N ILE A 18 15.73 1.18 6.36
CA ILE A 18 15.51 1.23 7.81
C ILE A 18 16.83 1.05 8.58
N LEU A 19 17.70 0.12 8.14
CA LEU A 19 19.00 -0.09 8.74
C LEU A 19 19.89 1.15 8.59
N PHE A 20 19.90 1.77 7.41
CA PHE A 20 20.63 3.01 7.16
C PHE A 20 20.12 4.14 8.06
N LEU A 21 18.81 4.38 8.09
CA LEU A 21 18.20 5.45 8.91
C LEU A 21 18.43 5.23 10.40
N SER A 22 18.33 3.99 10.89
CA SER A 22 18.52 3.71 12.32
C SER A 22 19.99 3.77 12.76
N VAL A 23 20.93 3.29 11.94
CA VAL A 23 22.35 3.20 12.31
C VAL A 23 23.12 4.47 11.98
N HIS A 24 22.90 5.03 10.78
CA HIS A 24 23.66 6.17 10.27
C HIS A 24 23.01 7.49 10.69
N GLU A 25 21.72 7.68 10.37
CA GLU A 25 20.98 8.92 10.67
C GLU A 25 20.50 8.96 12.13
N LYS A 26 20.56 7.82 12.85
CA LYS A 26 20.07 7.66 14.23
C LYS A 26 18.59 8.06 14.38
N GLU A 27 17.81 7.91 13.33
CA GLU A 27 16.38 8.18 13.33
C GLU A 27 15.64 7.06 14.08
N LYS A 28 14.60 7.42 14.85
CA LYS A 28 13.73 6.45 15.51
C LYS A 28 12.76 5.86 14.49
N ILE A 29 12.76 4.55 14.33
CA ILE A 29 11.93 3.86 13.34
C ILE A 29 10.48 3.77 13.83
N PRO A 30 9.48 4.23 13.04
CA PRO A 30 8.07 4.13 13.36
C PRO A 30 7.53 2.73 13.00
N TRP A 31 7.92 1.71 13.77
CA TRP A 31 7.66 0.30 13.43
C TRP A 31 6.18 -0.03 13.13
N ARG A 32 5.23 0.57 13.86
CA ARG A 32 3.80 0.37 13.57
C ARG A 32 3.39 0.91 12.20
N GLU A 33 3.95 2.05 11.81
CA GLU A 33 3.70 2.66 10.50
C GLU A 33 4.32 1.81 9.38
N VAL A 34 5.56 1.33 9.57
CA VAL A 34 6.20 0.40 8.61
C VAL A 34 5.34 -0.84 8.38
N ILE A 35 4.82 -1.44 9.47
CA ILE A 35 3.95 -2.62 9.37
C ILE A 35 2.61 -2.28 8.72
N PHE A 36 2.01 -1.14 9.05
CA PHE A 36 0.80 -0.68 8.38
C PHE A 36 1.02 -0.48 6.87
N ASN A 37 2.13 0.13 6.50
CA ASN A 37 2.47 0.41 5.10
C ASN A 37 2.56 -0.91 4.30
N LEU A 38 3.27 -1.91 4.83
CA LEU A 38 3.35 -3.25 4.23
C LEU A 38 1.98 -3.94 4.15
N ASN A 39 1.20 -3.88 5.22
CA ASN A 39 -0.11 -4.53 5.30
C ASN A 39 -1.14 -3.91 4.35
N SER A 40 -1.15 -2.59 4.23
CA SER A 40 -2.10 -1.86 3.40
C SER A 40 -1.80 -2.05 1.91
N GLY A 41 -0.56 -1.80 1.49
CA GLY A 41 -0.20 -1.83 0.07
C GLY A 41 0.09 -3.21 -0.52
N HIS A 42 0.67 -4.15 0.23
CA HIS A 42 1.05 -5.44 -0.32
C HIS A 42 0.13 -6.60 0.07
N ILE A 43 -0.58 -6.53 1.19
CA ILE A 43 -1.51 -7.59 1.55
C ILE A 43 -2.91 -7.28 1.01
N LEU A 44 -3.45 -6.11 1.33
CA LEU A 44 -4.88 -5.85 1.10
C LEU A 44 -5.21 -5.07 -0.19
N MET A 45 -4.26 -4.31 -0.76
CA MET A 45 -4.49 -3.62 -2.04
C MET A 45 -4.83 -4.57 -3.21
N TRP A 46 -4.31 -5.81 -3.20
CA TRP A 46 -4.54 -6.76 -4.28
C TRP A 46 -6.00 -7.21 -4.43
N ILE A 47 -6.82 -7.06 -3.39
CA ILE A 47 -8.24 -7.43 -3.40
C ILE A 47 -8.97 -6.78 -4.57
N LEU A 48 -8.75 -5.48 -4.77
CA LEU A 48 -9.42 -4.72 -5.82
C LEU A 48 -8.55 -4.51 -7.07
N ARG A 49 -7.25 -4.82 -7.00
CA ARG A 49 -6.39 -4.78 -8.19
C ARG A 49 -6.84 -5.76 -9.27
N GLY A 50 -7.34 -6.93 -8.88
CA GLY A 50 -7.95 -7.90 -9.81
C GLY A 50 -9.15 -7.33 -10.58
N LEU A 51 -9.95 -6.47 -9.95
CA LEU A 51 -11.09 -5.82 -10.61
C LEU A 51 -10.63 -4.84 -11.69
N GLU A 52 -9.60 -4.06 -11.42
CA GLU A 52 -9.03 -3.13 -12.39
C GLU A 52 -8.46 -3.86 -13.60
N LEU A 53 -7.68 -4.92 -13.37
CA LEU A 53 -7.11 -5.73 -14.45
C LEU A 53 -8.19 -6.47 -15.26
N GLY A 54 -9.20 -6.99 -14.58
CA GLY A 54 -10.35 -7.63 -15.22
C GLY A 54 -11.14 -6.63 -16.07
N ALA A 55 -11.42 -5.43 -15.54
CA ALA A 55 -12.07 -4.36 -16.29
C ALA A 55 -11.25 -3.95 -17.51
N PHE A 56 -9.93 -3.74 -17.36
CA PHE A 56 -9.04 -3.43 -18.48
C PHE A 56 -9.11 -4.50 -19.56
N HIS A 57 -9.00 -5.78 -19.19
CA HIS A 57 -9.05 -6.89 -20.12
C HIS A 57 -10.39 -6.98 -20.85
N LEU A 58 -11.51 -6.82 -20.13
CA LEU A 58 -12.84 -6.81 -20.74
C LEU A 58 -12.97 -5.65 -21.73
N VAL A 59 -12.47 -4.45 -21.37
CA VAL A 59 -12.53 -3.30 -22.28
C VAL A 59 -11.68 -3.53 -23.53
N TYR A 60 -10.49 -4.10 -23.36
CA TYR A 60 -9.64 -4.46 -24.47
C TYR A 60 -10.33 -5.46 -25.42
N VAL A 61 -10.92 -6.54 -24.88
CA VAL A 61 -11.55 -7.58 -25.71
C VAL A 61 -12.80 -7.08 -26.46
N TYR A 62 -13.63 -6.24 -25.83
CA TYR A 62 -14.93 -5.87 -26.40
C TYR A 62 -14.98 -4.48 -27.05
N TRP A 63 -14.04 -3.58 -26.71
CA TRP A 63 -14.07 -2.17 -27.16
C TRP A 63 -12.71 -1.63 -27.65
N SER A 64 -11.69 -2.47 -27.83
CA SER A 64 -10.44 -2.04 -28.47
C SER A 64 -10.65 -1.64 -29.93
N PHE A 65 -10.04 -0.54 -30.34
CA PHE A 65 -9.93 -0.11 -31.74
C PHE A 65 -8.63 -0.58 -32.42
N GLU A 66 -7.75 -1.28 -31.70
CA GLU A 66 -6.53 -1.89 -32.26
C GLU A 66 -5.64 -0.88 -33.03
N LEU A 67 -5.61 0.38 -32.57
CA LEU A 67 -4.91 1.48 -33.26
C LEU A 67 -3.38 1.31 -33.28
N LEU A 68 -2.87 0.34 -32.53
CA LEU A 68 -1.44 0.11 -32.33
C LEU A 68 -0.91 -1.14 -33.07
N ASP A 69 -1.75 -1.88 -33.77
CA ASP A 69 -1.38 -3.17 -34.42
C ASP A 69 -0.29 -3.03 -35.49
N GLY A 70 -0.20 -1.87 -36.14
CA GLY A 70 0.86 -1.57 -37.11
C GLY A 70 2.21 -1.20 -36.47
N LEU A 71 2.28 -1.05 -35.15
CA LEU A 71 3.49 -0.69 -34.43
C LEU A 71 4.22 -1.92 -33.91
N THR A 72 5.55 -1.82 -33.85
CA THR A 72 6.37 -2.83 -33.17
C THR A 72 6.07 -2.85 -31.67
N TYR A 73 6.33 -3.99 -31.01
CA TYR A 73 6.14 -4.15 -29.57
C TYR A 73 6.83 -3.04 -28.75
N VAL A 74 8.05 -2.63 -29.14
CA VAL A 74 8.80 -1.56 -28.46
C VAL A 74 8.12 -0.20 -28.63
N GLN A 75 7.56 0.09 -29.80
CA GLN A 75 6.82 1.33 -30.04
C GLN A 75 5.50 1.37 -29.24
N GLN A 76 4.77 0.25 -29.19
CA GLN A 76 3.57 0.13 -28.36
C GLN A 76 3.91 0.35 -26.88
N TRP A 77 5.01 -0.25 -26.41
CA TRP A 77 5.47 -0.09 -25.04
C TRP A 77 5.86 1.36 -24.73
N LEU A 78 6.63 2.03 -25.60
CA LEU A 78 7.03 3.43 -25.41
C LEU A 78 5.81 4.35 -25.39
N PHE A 79 4.86 4.14 -26.30
CA PHE A 79 3.59 4.87 -26.32
C PHE A 79 2.83 4.66 -25.00
N ALA A 80 2.61 3.40 -24.61
CA ALA A 80 1.90 3.07 -23.39
C ALA A 80 2.59 3.64 -22.16
N PHE A 81 3.92 3.62 -22.09
CA PHE A 81 4.68 4.16 -20.95
C PHE A 81 4.44 5.66 -20.73
N VAL A 82 4.46 6.45 -21.81
CA VAL A 82 4.23 7.89 -21.76
C VAL A 82 2.76 8.22 -21.45
N VAL A 83 1.82 7.55 -22.14
CA VAL A 83 0.38 7.81 -21.95
C VAL A 83 -0.09 7.33 -20.58
N TRP A 84 0.44 6.22 -20.07
CA TRP A 84 0.15 5.77 -18.71
C TRP A 84 0.62 6.79 -17.67
N ASP A 85 1.81 7.38 -17.82
CA ASP A 85 2.30 8.44 -16.92
C ASP A 85 1.39 9.68 -16.93
N PHE A 86 0.91 10.05 -18.13
CA PHE A 86 -0.05 11.14 -18.30
C PHE A 86 -1.39 10.83 -17.61
N CYS A 87 -1.93 9.61 -17.78
CA CYS A 87 -3.12 9.15 -17.09
C CYS A 87 -2.92 9.17 -15.56
N PHE A 88 -1.76 8.74 -15.08
CA PHE A 88 -1.40 8.78 -13.66
C PHE A 88 -1.35 10.22 -13.13
N TYR A 89 -0.72 11.16 -13.86
CA TYR A 89 -0.70 12.57 -13.46
C TYR A 89 -2.12 13.10 -13.20
N TRP A 90 -3.07 12.82 -14.09
CA TRP A 90 -4.46 13.27 -13.92
C TRP A 90 -5.19 12.52 -12.81
N LEU A 91 -5.03 11.20 -12.71
CA LEU A 91 -5.54 10.42 -11.59
C LEU A 91 -5.10 11.04 -10.26
N HIS A 92 -3.80 11.30 -10.14
CA HIS A 92 -3.18 11.78 -8.93
C HIS A 92 -3.59 13.22 -8.61
N ARG A 93 -3.60 14.12 -9.60
CA ARG A 93 -4.10 15.48 -9.42
C ARG A 93 -5.56 15.51 -9.00
N LEU A 94 -6.42 14.72 -9.66
CA LEU A 94 -7.84 14.68 -9.32
C LEU A 94 -8.10 14.03 -7.95
N HIS A 95 -7.23 13.13 -7.50
CA HIS A 95 -7.22 12.65 -6.12
C HIS A 95 -7.00 13.76 -5.09
N HIS A 96 -6.27 14.82 -5.41
CA HIS A 96 -6.09 15.97 -4.51
C HIS A 96 -7.18 17.04 -4.67
N GLN A 97 -7.89 17.08 -5.80
CA GLN A 97 -8.90 18.11 -6.09
C GLN A 97 -10.33 17.74 -5.71
N PHE A 98 -10.69 16.45 -5.72
CA PHE A 98 -12.04 16.00 -5.42
C PHE A 98 -12.10 15.25 -4.09
N GLU A 99 -12.98 15.67 -3.18
CA GLU A 99 -13.09 15.14 -1.83
C GLU A 99 -13.26 13.61 -1.76
N LEU A 100 -14.08 13.02 -2.65
CA LEU A 100 -14.28 11.57 -2.71
C LEU A 100 -13.05 10.80 -3.19
N LEU A 101 -12.27 11.39 -4.10
CA LEU A 101 -11.03 10.78 -4.58
C LEU A 101 -9.90 10.98 -3.56
N TRP A 102 -9.90 12.13 -2.88
CA TRP A 102 -9.04 12.40 -1.74
C TRP A 102 -9.29 11.40 -0.61
N ALA A 103 -10.54 10.98 -0.38
CA ALA A 103 -10.85 9.94 0.62
C ALA A 103 -10.11 8.62 0.39
N VAL A 104 -9.78 8.30 -0.87
CA VAL A 104 -8.95 7.13 -1.22
C VAL A 104 -7.47 7.45 -1.02
N HIS A 105 -7.04 8.62 -1.47
CA HIS A 105 -5.62 8.94 -1.56
C HIS A 105 -5.03 9.51 -0.26
N VAL A 106 -5.83 10.10 0.61
CA VAL A 106 -5.42 10.59 1.93
C VAL A 106 -4.77 9.49 2.75
N VAL A 107 -5.22 8.24 2.60
CA VAL A 107 -4.59 7.09 3.24
C VAL A 107 -3.11 7.03 2.90
N HIS A 108 -2.67 7.38 1.69
CA HIS A 108 -1.26 7.46 1.34
C HIS A 108 -0.55 8.62 2.07
N HIS A 109 -1.15 9.82 2.08
CA HIS A 109 -0.61 11.04 2.68
C HIS A 109 -0.64 11.10 4.22
N GLU A 110 -1.37 10.20 4.88
CA GLU A 110 -1.41 10.11 6.35
C GLU A 110 -0.06 9.67 6.96
N GLY A 111 0.86 9.13 6.17
CA GLY A 111 2.20 8.78 6.65
C GLY A 111 3.00 10.01 7.08
N GLU A 112 3.41 10.04 8.34
CA GLU A 112 4.19 11.13 8.91
C GLU A 112 5.69 10.96 8.61
N HIS A 113 6.12 9.74 8.28
CA HIS A 113 7.53 9.41 8.07
C HIS A 113 7.81 9.01 6.62
N PHE A 114 8.33 9.97 5.85
CA PHE A 114 8.71 9.75 4.46
C PHE A 114 9.83 8.71 4.34
N SER A 115 9.55 7.61 3.65
CA SER A 115 10.43 6.43 3.49
C SER A 115 9.95 5.53 2.35
N LEU A 116 10.77 4.62 1.86
CA LEU A 116 10.38 3.58 0.89
C LEU A 116 9.14 2.82 1.35
N SER A 117 9.01 2.57 2.66
CA SER A 117 7.82 1.91 3.19
C SER A 117 6.55 2.74 2.93
N LEU A 118 6.62 4.07 3.05
CA LEU A 118 5.49 4.96 2.74
C LEU A 118 5.04 4.82 1.29
N GLY A 119 5.96 4.59 0.35
CA GLY A 119 5.63 4.35 -1.06
C GLY A 119 4.77 3.11 -1.32
N ILE A 120 4.68 2.21 -0.34
CA ILE A 120 3.82 1.02 -0.39
C ILE A 120 2.42 1.38 0.11
N ARG A 121 2.32 2.25 1.11
CA ARG A 121 1.09 2.61 1.82
C ARG A 121 0.00 3.05 0.83
N ASN A 122 -1.14 2.34 0.82
CA ASN A 122 -2.25 2.64 -0.07
C ASN A 122 -3.59 2.26 0.55
N SER A 123 -4.64 2.98 0.16
CA SER A 123 -6.01 2.54 0.39
C SER A 123 -6.28 1.29 -0.44
N TRP A 124 -7.08 0.37 0.09
CA TRP A 124 -7.51 -0.78 -0.70
C TRP A 124 -8.45 -0.39 -1.87
N TYR A 125 -8.94 0.86 -1.91
CA TYR A 125 -9.76 1.40 -3.00
C TYR A 125 -8.95 2.00 -4.15
N SER A 126 -7.63 2.14 -4.02
CA SER A 126 -6.77 2.81 -5.02
C SER A 126 -6.94 2.25 -6.43
N SER A 127 -7.05 0.92 -6.59
CA SER A 127 -7.23 0.28 -7.90
C SER A 127 -8.60 0.58 -8.52
N VAL A 128 -9.64 0.80 -7.71
CA VAL A 128 -11.00 1.09 -8.21
C VAL A 128 -11.07 2.49 -8.81
N THR A 129 -10.46 3.48 -8.16
CA THR A 129 -10.45 4.86 -8.68
C THR A 129 -9.54 5.00 -9.90
N ALA A 130 -8.59 4.09 -10.10
CA ALA A 130 -7.72 4.04 -11.27
C ALA A 130 -8.44 3.61 -12.56
N ILE A 131 -9.50 2.79 -12.48
CA ILE A 131 -10.23 2.23 -13.64
C ILE A 131 -10.53 3.29 -14.72
N PRO A 132 -11.29 4.38 -14.43
CA PRO A 132 -11.70 5.33 -15.46
C PRO A 132 -10.53 6.05 -16.14
N PHE A 133 -9.35 6.12 -15.51
CA PHE A 133 -8.18 6.81 -16.06
C PHE A 133 -7.38 5.93 -17.02
N PHE A 134 -7.41 4.61 -16.83
CA PHE A 134 -6.60 3.69 -17.63
C PHE A 134 -7.40 2.95 -18.70
N MET A 135 -8.74 2.90 -18.65
CA MET A 135 -9.54 2.21 -19.67
C MET A 135 -9.34 2.77 -21.08
N GLY A 136 -8.97 4.06 -21.21
CA GLY A 136 -8.65 4.66 -22.51
C GLY A 136 -7.50 3.94 -23.23
N LEU A 137 -6.50 3.43 -22.50
CA LEU A 137 -5.40 2.64 -23.08
C LEU A 137 -5.93 1.32 -23.67
N ALA A 138 -6.89 0.66 -23.02
CA ALA A 138 -7.51 -0.55 -23.53
C ALA A 138 -8.32 -0.27 -24.80
N VAL A 139 -9.09 0.83 -24.83
CA VAL A 139 -9.86 1.28 -26.01
C VAL A 139 -8.93 1.63 -27.19
N ILE A 140 -7.77 2.24 -26.93
CA ILE A 140 -6.76 2.51 -27.97
C ILE A 140 -6.16 1.21 -28.54
N GLY A 141 -6.21 0.12 -27.78
CA GLY A 141 -5.65 -1.17 -28.17
C GLY A 141 -4.25 -1.43 -27.59
N VAL A 142 -3.93 -0.91 -26.40
CA VAL A 142 -2.73 -1.34 -25.66
C VAL A 142 -2.96 -2.76 -25.13
N PRO A 143 -2.12 -3.74 -25.51
CA PRO A 143 -2.26 -5.11 -25.03
C PRO A 143 -2.18 -5.20 -23.50
N PRO A 144 -2.99 -6.05 -22.84
CA PRO A 144 -2.99 -6.19 -21.38
C PRO A 144 -1.62 -6.52 -20.78
N GLU A 145 -0.78 -7.28 -21.47
CA GLU A 145 0.58 -7.58 -21.05
C GLU A 145 1.49 -6.33 -21.04
N ILE A 146 1.33 -5.44 -22.02
CA ILE A 146 2.06 -4.16 -22.06
C ILE A 146 1.56 -3.27 -20.91
N TYR A 147 0.25 -3.22 -20.67
CA TYR A 147 -0.32 -2.48 -19.53
C TYR A 147 0.25 -2.96 -18.18
N LEU A 148 0.34 -4.27 -17.98
CA LEU A 148 0.91 -4.87 -16.77
C LEU A 148 2.40 -4.54 -16.59
N ILE A 149 3.19 -4.63 -17.66
CA ILE A 149 4.62 -4.30 -17.62
C ILE A 149 4.82 -2.81 -17.31
N VAL A 150 4.12 -1.93 -18.02
CA VAL A 150 4.21 -0.47 -17.86
C VAL A 150 3.80 -0.06 -16.45
N SER A 151 2.65 -0.55 -15.95
CA SER A 151 2.22 -0.25 -14.58
C SER A 151 3.21 -0.76 -13.54
N SER A 152 3.78 -1.95 -13.71
CA SER A 152 4.81 -2.47 -12.80
C SER A 152 6.05 -1.59 -12.75
N ILE A 153 6.52 -1.09 -13.89
CA ILE A 153 7.66 -0.17 -13.97
C ILE A 153 7.33 1.16 -13.30
N HIS A 154 6.15 1.73 -13.57
CA HIS A 154 5.69 2.97 -12.93
C HIS A 154 5.61 2.86 -11.41
N TYR A 155 5.02 1.78 -10.88
CA TYR A 155 4.99 1.56 -9.43
C TYR A 155 6.38 1.36 -8.84
N SER A 156 7.33 0.80 -9.60
CA SER A 156 8.72 0.66 -9.16
C SER A 156 9.45 2.01 -9.10
N ILE A 157 9.17 2.91 -10.05
CA ILE A 157 9.65 4.29 -10.03
C ILE A 157 9.02 5.05 -8.86
N GLN A 158 7.72 4.92 -8.63
CA GLN A 158 7.05 5.55 -7.49
C GLN A 158 7.57 5.02 -6.14
N PHE A 159 7.90 3.73 -6.04
CA PHE A 159 8.60 3.20 -4.87
C PHE A 159 9.94 3.91 -4.64
N TYR A 160 10.74 4.08 -5.70
CA TYR A 160 11.97 4.89 -5.63
C TYR A 160 11.69 6.33 -5.22
N ASN A 161 10.63 6.98 -5.72
CA ASN A 161 10.30 8.36 -5.37
C ASN A 161 10.06 8.57 -3.88
N HIS A 162 9.78 7.52 -3.09
CA HIS A 162 9.57 7.63 -1.66
C HIS A 162 10.82 7.45 -0.80
N ASN A 163 12.00 7.33 -1.41
CA ASN A 163 13.19 7.03 -0.62
C ASN A 163 13.67 8.24 0.20
N ARG A 164 14.09 7.98 1.43
CA ARG A 164 14.60 8.98 2.37
C ARG A 164 16.12 9.16 2.26
N VAL A 165 16.82 8.19 1.69
CA VAL A 165 18.29 8.17 1.61
C VAL A 165 18.83 9.17 0.58
N ILE A 166 18.21 9.25 -0.60
CA ILE A 166 18.69 10.08 -1.71
C ILE A 166 18.09 11.47 -1.60
N LYS A 167 18.91 12.43 -1.17
CA LYS A 167 18.48 13.83 -0.94
C LYS A 167 18.47 14.70 -2.21
N ASN A 168 19.25 14.33 -3.21
CA ASN A 168 19.41 15.09 -4.46
C ASN A 168 19.75 14.11 -5.59
N SER A 169 18.97 14.16 -6.68
CA SER A 169 19.17 13.28 -7.85
C SER A 169 19.81 14.01 -9.04
N GLY A 170 20.29 15.23 -8.83
CA GLY A 170 21.07 16.01 -9.79
C GLY A 170 20.30 16.32 -11.07
N TRP A 171 20.87 15.96 -12.22
CA TRP A 171 20.26 16.23 -13.52
C TRP A 171 18.94 15.49 -13.73
N LEU A 172 18.72 14.36 -13.03
CA LEU A 172 17.48 13.59 -13.12
C LEU A 172 16.27 14.42 -12.69
N GLU A 173 16.44 15.37 -11.77
CA GLU A 173 15.36 16.27 -11.32
C GLU A 173 14.78 17.13 -12.46
N LYS A 174 15.51 17.29 -13.56
CA LYS A 174 15.03 18.06 -14.71
C LYS A 174 14.01 17.29 -15.54
N VAL A 175 14.03 15.96 -15.48
CA VAL A 175 13.28 15.07 -16.39
C VAL A 175 12.38 14.07 -15.66
N MET A 176 12.79 13.58 -14.49
CA MET A 176 12.07 12.62 -13.67
C MET A 176 11.55 13.27 -12.38
N ILE A 177 10.47 12.70 -11.85
CA ILE A 177 10.11 12.85 -10.45
C ILE A 177 11.19 12.14 -9.61
N THR A 178 11.57 12.77 -8.51
CA THR A 178 12.65 12.31 -7.63
C THR A 178 12.17 12.38 -6.19
N PRO A 179 12.93 11.83 -5.23
CA PRO A 179 12.51 11.88 -3.84
C PRO A 179 12.36 13.28 -3.28
N SER A 180 13.19 14.23 -3.73
CA SER A 180 13.04 15.65 -3.37
C SER A 180 11.69 16.23 -3.83
N HIS A 181 11.28 15.93 -5.08
CA HIS A 181 10.00 16.39 -5.60
C HIS A 181 8.81 15.73 -4.91
N HIS A 182 8.92 14.44 -4.62
CA HIS A 182 7.83 13.68 -4.05
C HIS A 182 7.72 13.87 -2.53
N GLU A 183 8.80 14.15 -1.82
CA GLU A 183 8.75 14.61 -0.43
C GLU A 183 7.95 15.92 -0.37
N VAL A 184 8.22 16.89 -1.26
CA VAL A 184 7.40 18.11 -1.39
C VAL A 184 5.93 17.80 -1.61
N HIS A 185 5.61 16.85 -2.50
CA HIS A 185 4.23 16.44 -2.75
C HIS A 185 3.52 15.96 -1.47
N HIS A 186 4.23 15.24 -0.60
CA HIS A 186 3.71 14.79 0.69
C HIS A 186 3.61 15.89 1.75
N GLY A 187 4.15 17.09 1.49
CA GLY A 187 4.13 18.21 2.40
C GLY A 187 2.73 18.82 2.60
N CYS A 188 2.30 18.97 3.86
CA CYS A 188 1.03 19.58 4.22
C CYS A 188 1.12 21.06 4.61
N ASN A 189 2.34 21.62 4.69
CA ASN A 189 2.53 23.05 4.93
C ASN A 189 2.23 23.89 3.67
N ALA A 190 1.89 25.17 3.86
CA ALA A 190 1.29 26.03 2.84
C ALA A 190 2.12 26.17 1.55
N GLU A 191 3.44 26.07 1.65
CA GLU A 191 4.37 26.16 0.52
C GLU A 191 4.30 24.96 -0.43
N TYR A 192 3.84 23.81 0.08
CA TYR A 192 3.92 22.52 -0.59
C TYR A 192 2.56 21.88 -0.88
N LEU A 193 1.48 22.46 -0.36
CA LEU A 193 0.12 21.97 -0.58
C LEU A 193 -0.24 21.89 -2.08
N ASP A 194 -0.79 20.75 -2.49
CA ASP A 194 -1.30 20.49 -3.84
C ASP A 194 -0.26 20.73 -4.96
N LYS A 195 0.96 20.21 -4.77
CA LYS A 195 2.08 20.30 -5.74
C LYS A 195 2.59 18.94 -6.19
N ASN A 196 3.26 18.90 -7.34
CA ASN A 196 4.03 17.76 -7.85
C ASN A 196 3.24 16.44 -7.96
N PHE A 197 2.28 16.36 -8.89
CA PHE A 197 1.43 15.18 -9.10
C PHE A 197 2.02 14.12 -10.05
N GLY A 198 3.15 14.39 -10.70
CA GLY A 198 3.78 13.44 -11.61
C GLY A 198 4.17 12.13 -10.93
N GLY A 199 4.09 11.01 -11.68
CA GLY A 199 4.54 9.69 -11.23
C GLY A 199 5.98 9.39 -11.65
N THR A 200 6.27 9.54 -12.93
CA THR A 200 7.60 9.32 -13.50
C THR A 200 8.20 10.60 -14.06
N PHE A 201 7.50 11.32 -14.94
CA PHE A 201 8.06 12.50 -15.60
C PHE A 201 7.62 13.80 -14.92
N VAL A 202 8.58 14.70 -14.71
CA VAL A 202 8.32 16.04 -14.15
C VAL A 202 7.64 16.99 -15.15
N ILE A 203 7.60 16.61 -16.42
CA ILE A 203 7.11 17.47 -17.50
C ILE A 203 5.63 17.84 -17.31
N TRP A 204 4.81 16.93 -16.80
CA TRP A 204 3.38 17.18 -16.59
C TRP A 204 3.16 18.29 -15.56
N ASP A 205 3.88 18.25 -14.45
CA ASP A 205 3.82 19.29 -13.43
C ASP A 205 4.25 20.66 -13.96
N LYS A 206 5.23 20.69 -14.86
CA LYS A 206 5.69 21.93 -15.51
C LYS A 206 4.67 22.47 -16.51
N ILE A 207 4.11 21.59 -17.36
CA ILE A 207 3.10 21.96 -18.37
C ILE A 207 1.84 22.50 -17.70
N PHE A 208 1.40 21.86 -16.62
CA PHE A 208 0.13 22.15 -15.96
C PHE A 208 0.25 23.07 -14.74
N GLY A 209 1.45 23.60 -14.47
CA GLY A 209 1.69 24.63 -13.45
C GLY A 209 1.60 24.14 -12.00
N THR A 210 1.86 22.86 -11.76
CA THR A 210 1.80 22.24 -10.42
C THR A 210 3.19 21.94 -9.84
N PHE A 211 4.26 22.22 -10.60
CA PHE A 211 5.64 22.00 -10.15
C PHE A 211 6.05 22.94 -9.01
N GLN A 212 6.61 22.37 -7.95
CA GLN A 212 7.21 23.08 -6.83
C GLN A 212 8.53 22.39 -6.44
N PRO A 213 9.69 23.06 -6.59
CA PRO A 213 10.93 22.53 -6.03
C PRO A 213 10.90 22.64 -4.51
N LYS A 214 11.68 21.79 -3.84
CA LYS A 214 11.93 21.92 -2.40
C LYS A 214 12.62 23.25 -2.12
N ILE A 215 12.03 24.05 -1.24
CA ILE A 215 12.55 25.37 -0.88
C ILE A 215 13.64 25.19 0.17
N LYS A 216 14.77 25.87 -0.03
CA LYS A 216 15.87 25.87 0.94
C LYS A 216 15.38 26.45 2.27
N ASP A 217 15.76 25.80 3.38
CA ASP A 217 15.45 26.22 4.75
C ASP A 217 13.96 26.17 5.14
N VAL A 218 13.08 25.67 4.26
CA VAL A 218 11.66 25.39 4.58
C VAL A 218 11.48 23.87 4.76
N PRO A 219 11.20 23.38 5.98
CA PRO A 219 11.01 21.96 6.21
C PRO A 219 9.76 21.46 5.49
N VAL A 220 9.81 20.24 4.98
CA VAL A 220 8.61 19.53 4.50
C VAL A 220 8.00 18.82 5.70
N ILE A 221 6.73 19.10 5.99
CA ILE A 221 5.98 18.44 7.07
C ILE A 221 5.02 17.44 6.42
N CYS A 222 5.31 16.15 6.54
CA CYS A 222 4.44 15.07 6.03
C CYS A 222 3.30 14.75 7.01
N GLY A 223 2.28 14.05 6.51
CA GLY A 223 1.06 13.74 7.25
C GLY A 223 -0.10 14.66 6.86
N THR A 224 -1.23 14.51 7.55
CA THR A 224 -2.41 15.38 7.35
C THR A 224 -2.92 15.93 8.68
N ALA A 225 -3.53 17.11 8.69
CA ALA A 225 -3.87 17.82 9.94
C ALA A 225 -5.09 17.22 10.68
N ASP A 226 -6.04 16.60 9.97
CA ASP A 226 -7.39 16.29 10.48
C ASP A 226 -7.79 14.80 10.42
N TYR A 227 -6.81 13.88 10.38
CA TYR A 227 -7.07 12.44 10.31
C TYR A 227 -7.05 11.73 11.68
N VAL A 228 -7.79 10.63 11.76
CA VAL A 228 -7.78 9.74 12.93
C VAL A 228 -6.68 8.71 12.72
N LYS A 229 -5.60 8.81 13.48
CA LYS A 229 -4.48 7.87 13.41
C LYS A 229 -4.95 6.44 13.73
N THR A 230 -4.80 5.54 12.77
CA THR A 230 -5.08 4.11 12.89
C THR A 230 -4.02 3.31 12.14
N TYR A 231 -3.70 2.14 12.66
CA TYR A 231 -2.84 1.12 12.05
C TYR A 231 -3.67 -0.07 11.53
N ASN A 232 -4.99 0.09 11.43
CA ASN A 232 -5.87 -0.90 10.82
C ASN A 232 -6.27 -0.47 9.41
N VAL A 233 -5.99 -1.32 8.43
CA VAL A 233 -6.19 -1.02 7.01
C VAL A 233 -7.67 -0.80 6.65
N ALA A 234 -8.59 -1.54 7.27
CA ALA A 234 -10.02 -1.35 7.03
C ALA A 234 -10.48 0.00 7.57
N TRP A 235 -10.10 0.36 8.80
CA TRP A 235 -10.43 1.68 9.35
C TRP A 235 -9.79 2.80 8.54
N ALA A 236 -8.50 2.74 8.24
CA ALA A 236 -7.80 3.74 7.44
C ALA A 236 -8.50 3.97 6.08
N SER A 237 -8.90 2.89 5.40
CA SER A 237 -9.54 3.00 4.08
C SER A 237 -11.00 3.47 4.12
N ASN A 238 -11.71 3.34 5.25
CA ASN A 238 -13.14 3.66 5.35
C ASN A 238 -13.43 4.95 6.12
N LEU A 239 -12.59 5.33 7.09
CA LEU A 239 -12.79 6.52 7.93
C LEU A 239 -12.96 7.81 7.11
N PRO A 240 -12.16 8.07 6.04
CA PRO A 240 -12.35 9.24 5.20
C PRO A 240 -13.76 9.32 4.59
N PHE A 241 -14.29 8.20 4.08
CA PHE A 241 -15.64 8.15 3.51
C PHE A 241 -16.73 8.33 4.57
N LEU A 242 -16.58 7.70 5.74
CA LEU A 242 -17.54 7.85 6.83
C LEU A 242 -17.66 9.31 7.29
N LYS A 243 -16.54 10.06 7.25
CA LYS A 243 -16.50 11.51 7.53
C LYS A 243 -17.28 12.30 6.49
N ILE A 244 -17.06 12.02 5.19
CA ILE A 244 -17.74 12.72 4.07
C ILE A 244 -19.25 12.51 4.12
N PHE A 245 -19.70 11.26 4.29
CA PHE A 245 -21.12 10.93 4.26
C PHE A 245 -21.86 11.24 5.57
N ASN A 246 -21.23 11.94 6.52
CA ASN A 246 -21.81 12.32 7.80
C ASN A 246 -22.47 11.14 8.54
N PHE A 247 -21.89 9.94 8.46
CA PHE A 247 -22.45 8.78 9.16
C PHE A 247 -22.50 9.07 10.67
N PRO A 248 -23.66 8.92 11.34
CA PRO A 248 -23.82 9.43 12.69
C PRO A 248 -22.90 8.71 13.68
N LYS A 249 -21.99 9.45 14.31
CA LYS A 249 -21.21 9.07 15.50
C LYS A 249 -20.32 7.82 15.33
N ILE A 250 -19.25 7.94 14.57
CA ILE A 250 -17.95 7.69 15.22
C ILE A 250 -17.64 9.02 15.90
N LYS A 251 -18.09 9.18 17.16
CA LYS A 251 -17.67 10.34 17.93
C LYS A 251 -16.14 10.37 17.81
N ASN A 252 -15.57 11.54 17.52
CA ASN A 252 -14.20 11.91 17.86
C ASN A 252 -13.96 11.83 19.39
N LYS A 253 -14.45 10.78 20.06
CA LYS A 253 -13.78 10.27 21.24
C LYS A 253 -12.43 9.91 20.70
N LYS A 254 -11.39 10.60 21.16
CA LYS A 254 -10.03 10.03 21.22
C LYS A 254 -10.25 8.58 21.63
N SER A 255 -10.13 7.66 20.68
CA SER A 255 -10.42 6.25 20.94
C SER A 255 -9.14 5.77 21.60
N TYR A 256 -9.02 6.08 22.89
CA TYR A 256 -7.86 5.67 23.65
C TYR A 256 -7.70 4.16 23.45
N PRO A 257 -6.47 3.67 23.23
CA PRO A 257 -6.24 2.24 23.15
C PRO A 257 -6.80 1.59 24.41
N ASP A 258 -7.57 0.51 24.25
CA ASP A 258 -8.17 -0.22 25.36
C ASP A 258 -7.06 -0.93 26.17
N PHE A 259 -5.99 -1.33 25.46
CA PHE A 259 -4.76 -1.89 26.01
C PHE A 259 -3.54 -1.47 25.18
N GLN A 260 -2.34 -1.70 25.70
CA GLN A 260 -1.09 -1.57 24.94
C GLN A 260 -0.41 -2.92 24.71
N LEU A 261 0.20 -3.07 23.53
CA LEU A 261 1.17 -4.10 23.18
C LEU A 261 2.47 -3.44 22.74
N SER A 262 3.60 -4.12 22.90
CA SER A 262 4.87 -3.58 22.41
C SER A 262 4.93 -3.60 20.88
N ASP A 263 5.72 -2.70 20.30
CA ASP A 263 5.93 -2.66 18.85
C ASP A 263 6.53 -3.97 18.32
N THR A 264 7.34 -4.65 19.12
CA THR A 264 7.90 -5.97 18.79
C THR A 264 6.82 -7.01 18.49
N PHE A 265 5.75 -7.05 19.28
CA PHE A 265 4.62 -7.98 19.02
C PHE A 265 3.92 -7.63 17.69
N ILE A 266 3.63 -6.35 17.46
CA ILE A 266 2.96 -5.89 16.23
C ILE A 266 3.81 -6.18 14.99
N VAL A 267 5.12 -5.96 15.07
CA VAL A 267 6.08 -6.27 14.01
C VAL A 267 6.14 -7.77 13.76
N PHE A 268 6.24 -8.58 14.81
CA PHE A 268 6.30 -10.03 14.67
C PHE A 268 5.05 -10.59 13.97
N GLY A 269 3.85 -10.16 14.40
CA GLY A 269 2.59 -10.54 13.75
C GLY A 269 2.52 -10.11 12.28
N GLY A 270 2.90 -8.86 11.97
CA GLY A 270 2.92 -8.34 10.61
C GLY A 270 3.90 -9.07 9.68
N VAL A 271 5.10 -9.38 10.14
CA VAL A 271 6.12 -10.12 9.37
C VAL A 271 5.64 -11.55 9.07
N LEU A 272 5.04 -12.24 10.05
CA LEU A 272 4.51 -13.58 9.84
C LEU A 272 3.35 -13.57 8.84
N LEU A 273 2.44 -12.60 8.92
CA LEU A 273 1.37 -12.39 7.94
C LEU A 273 1.89 -12.17 6.52
N PHE A 274 2.95 -11.37 6.37
CA PHE A 274 3.60 -11.19 5.08
C PHE A 274 4.23 -12.50 4.58
N GLY A 275 4.77 -13.32 5.48
CA GLY A 275 5.23 -14.67 5.17
C GLY A 275 4.12 -15.56 4.61
N LEU A 276 2.90 -15.50 5.16
CA LEU A 276 1.74 -16.18 4.59
C LEU A 276 1.40 -15.65 3.19
N LEU A 277 1.40 -14.32 2.98
CA LEU A 277 1.17 -13.74 1.65
C LEU A 277 2.18 -14.25 0.61
N LEU A 278 3.48 -14.25 0.94
CA LEU A 278 4.51 -14.77 0.02
C LEU A 278 4.29 -16.25 -0.30
N HIS A 279 3.87 -17.04 0.69
CA HIS A 279 3.53 -18.44 0.48
C HIS A 279 2.31 -18.59 -0.44
N TYR A 280 1.27 -17.77 -0.24
CA TYR A 280 0.10 -17.74 -1.12
C TYR A 280 0.51 -17.45 -2.57
N ILE A 281 1.25 -16.38 -2.82
CA ILE A 281 1.71 -16.01 -4.18
C ILE A 281 2.56 -17.12 -4.82
N PHE A 282 3.37 -17.82 -4.02
CA PHE A 282 4.20 -18.89 -4.54
C PHE A 282 3.42 -20.17 -4.89
N GLN A 283 2.33 -20.44 -4.18
CA GLN A 283 1.54 -21.69 -4.30
C GLN A 283 0.18 -21.49 -4.98
N GLU A 284 -0.25 -20.27 -5.28
CA GLU A 284 -1.62 -20.02 -5.76
C GLU A 284 -1.95 -20.78 -7.04
N ASN A 285 -0.97 -21.12 -7.88
CA ASN A 285 -1.19 -21.91 -9.10
C ASN A 285 -1.29 -23.43 -8.87
N THR A 286 -0.93 -23.91 -7.68
CA THR A 286 -0.97 -25.35 -7.31
C THR A 286 -2.22 -25.71 -6.51
N TRP A 287 -2.90 -24.72 -5.94
CA TRP A 287 -4.08 -24.90 -5.09
C TRP A 287 -5.38 -24.77 -5.88
N ASP A 288 -6.44 -25.43 -5.41
CA ASP A 288 -7.79 -25.18 -5.91
C ASP A 288 -8.37 -23.86 -5.36
N ASN A 289 -9.48 -23.41 -5.94
CA ASN A 289 -10.10 -22.14 -5.56
C ASN A 289 -10.60 -22.12 -4.11
N SER A 290 -11.05 -23.25 -3.56
CA SER A 290 -11.52 -23.32 -2.17
C SER A 290 -10.37 -23.08 -1.20
N MET A 291 -9.23 -23.72 -1.47
CA MET A 291 -8.02 -23.61 -0.68
C MET A 291 -7.44 -22.20 -0.74
N LYS A 292 -7.39 -21.60 -1.95
CA LYS A 292 -6.98 -20.20 -2.13
C LYS A 292 -7.86 -19.26 -1.33
N LEU A 293 -9.18 -19.38 -1.44
CA LEU A 293 -10.11 -18.48 -0.75
C LEU A 293 -10.02 -18.62 0.77
N PHE A 294 -9.92 -19.86 1.30
CA PHE A 294 -9.77 -20.08 2.73
C PHE A 294 -8.47 -19.46 3.23
N PHE A 295 -7.34 -19.75 2.58
CA PHE A 295 -6.05 -19.22 2.98
C PHE A 295 -5.98 -17.69 2.90
N PHE A 296 -6.57 -17.13 1.84
CA PHE A 296 -6.71 -15.69 1.69
C PHE A 296 -7.52 -15.07 2.84
N ASN A 297 -8.61 -15.71 3.29
CA ASN A 297 -9.36 -15.26 4.45
C ASN A 297 -8.52 -15.25 5.73
N ILE A 298 -7.64 -16.24 5.93
CA ILE A 298 -6.71 -16.27 7.07
C ILE A 298 -5.76 -15.07 7.03
N ILE A 299 -5.20 -14.77 5.86
CA ILE A 299 -4.32 -13.60 5.69
C ILE A 299 -5.12 -12.32 5.94
N PHE A 300 -6.28 -12.18 5.29
CA PHE A 300 -7.14 -11.01 5.37
C PHE A 300 -7.53 -10.67 6.81
N TRP A 301 -8.17 -11.60 7.51
CA TRP A 301 -8.61 -11.38 8.89
C TRP A 301 -7.44 -11.27 9.85
N GLY A 302 -6.34 -11.97 9.58
CA GLY A 302 -5.11 -11.81 10.35
C GLY A 302 -4.54 -10.39 10.24
N THR A 303 -4.52 -9.79 9.04
CA THR A 303 -4.09 -8.39 8.82
C THR A 303 -5.01 -7.39 9.49
N ILE A 304 -6.33 -7.60 9.40
CA ILE A 304 -7.33 -6.78 10.12
C ILE A 304 -7.15 -6.89 11.64
N GLY A 305 -7.00 -8.11 12.16
CA GLY A 305 -6.74 -8.36 13.58
C GLY A 305 -5.45 -7.69 14.06
N ASN A 306 -4.35 -7.84 13.33
CA ASN A 306 -3.07 -7.22 13.67
C ASN A 306 -3.14 -5.69 13.69
N GLY A 307 -3.90 -5.09 12.78
CA GLY A 307 -4.16 -3.65 12.81
C GLY A 307 -5.00 -3.22 14.02
N GLY A 308 -6.01 -4.02 14.41
CA GLY A 308 -6.78 -3.77 15.62
C GLY A 308 -5.93 -3.89 16.89
N LEU A 309 -5.02 -4.86 16.95
CA LEU A 309 -4.02 -4.98 18.02
C LEU A 309 -3.06 -3.77 18.05
N ALA A 310 -2.66 -3.28 16.88
CA ALA A 310 -1.81 -2.10 16.76
C ALA A 310 -2.53 -0.80 17.22
N ASP A 311 -3.85 -0.75 17.07
CA ASP A 311 -4.71 0.30 17.64
C ASP A 311 -5.09 0.06 19.11
N GLY A 312 -4.67 -1.07 19.69
CA GLY A 312 -4.97 -1.44 21.08
C GLY A 312 -6.44 -1.77 21.31
N LYS A 313 -7.11 -2.42 20.35
CA LYS A 313 -8.55 -2.71 20.40
C LYS A 313 -8.86 -4.18 20.66
N TYR A 314 -9.78 -4.44 21.58
CA TYR A 314 -10.18 -5.81 21.96
C TYR A 314 -10.80 -6.63 20.83
N TRP A 315 -11.52 -5.98 19.91
CA TRP A 315 -12.01 -6.69 18.73
C TRP A 315 -10.85 -7.20 17.85
N GLY A 316 -9.70 -6.51 17.84
CA GLY A 316 -8.50 -6.97 17.16
C GLY A 316 -7.96 -8.26 17.77
N LEU A 317 -7.93 -8.34 19.10
CA LEU A 317 -7.59 -9.55 19.84
C LEU A 317 -8.52 -10.71 19.48
N ALA A 318 -9.83 -10.50 19.56
CA ALA A 318 -10.81 -11.52 19.24
C ALA A 318 -10.68 -12.04 17.79
N ILE A 319 -10.45 -11.15 16.82
CA ILE A 319 -10.21 -11.54 15.43
C ILE A 319 -8.92 -12.35 15.31
N THR A 320 -7.82 -11.91 15.92
CA THR A 320 -6.54 -12.63 15.88
C THR A 320 -6.65 -14.03 16.48
N GLU A 321 -7.31 -14.17 17.63
CA GLU A 321 -7.56 -15.47 18.28
C GLU A 321 -8.42 -16.38 17.43
N PHE A 322 -9.58 -15.91 16.96
CA PHE A 322 -10.44 -16.70 16.10
C PHE A 322 -9.71 -17.14 14.83
N ASN A 323 -8.94 -16.25 14.22
CA ASN A 323 -8.24 -16.54 12.98
C ASN A 323 -7.13 -17.58 13.17
N PHE A 324 -6.27 -17.43 14.19
CA PHE A 324 -5.10 -18.30 14.33
C PHE A 324 -5.33 -19.50 15.24
N LEU A 325 -6.21 -19.44 16.23
CA LEU A 325 -6.50 -20.58 17.12
C LEU A 325 -7.64 -21.46 16.63
N LEU A 326 -8.45 -21.00 15.67
CA LEU A 326 -9.52 -21.81 15.06
C LEU A 326 -9.34 -21.98 13.54
N LEU A 327 -9.32 -20.90 12.75
CA LEU A 327 -9.30 -21.04 11.29
C LEU A 327 -8.02 -21.66 10.76
N ALA A 328 -6.84 -21.29 11.29
CA ALA A 328 -5.57 -21.85 10.84
C ALA A 328 -5.43 -23.36 11.13
N PRO A 329 -5.77 -23.89 12.32
CA PRO A 329 -5.82 -25.35 12.53
C PRO A 329 -6.81 -26.04 11.60
N VAL A 330 -8.02 -25.48 11.43
CA VAL A 330 -9.03 -26.04 10.51
C VAL A 330 -8.47 -26.14 9.09
N PHE A 331 -7.80 -25.09 8.60
CA PHE A 331 -7.15 -25.11 7.28
C PHE A 331 -6.09 -26.21 7.18
N ILE A 332 -5.20 -26.33 8.19
CA ILE A 332 -4.14 -27.34 8.22
C ILE A 332 -4.72 -28.75 8.16
N PHE A 333 -5.72 -29.05 9.00
CA PHE A 333 -6.30 -30.39 9.09
C PHE A 333 -7.19 -30.73 7.89
N TYR A 334 -8.03 -29.79 7.45
CA TYR A 334 -8.96 -30.01 6.34
C TYR A 334 -8.21 -30.23 5.01
N TYR A 335 -7.24 -29.38 4.70
CA TYR A 335 -6.43 -29.48 3.47
C TYR A 335 -5.20 -30.38 3.62
N LYS A 336 -5.01 -31.04 4.78
CA LYS A 336 -3.89 -31.95 5.08
C LYS A 336 -2.53 -31.36 4.74
N ILE A 337 -2.29 -30.12 5.20
CA ILE A 337 -1.06 -29.38 4.92
C ILE A 337 0.15 -30.09 5.52
N THR A 338 1.14 -30.42 4.70
CA THR A 338 2.40 -31.03 5.12
C THR A 338 3.63 -30.17 4.84
N ALA A 339 3.46 -29.04 4.14
CA ALA A 339 4.56 -28.14 3.78
C ALA A 339 5.23 -27.56 5.04
N PRO A 340 6.51 -27.89 5.34
CA PRO A 340 7.13 -27.56 6.62
C PRO A 340 7.21 -26.05 6.90
N ILE A 341 7.50 -25.24 5.88
CA ILE A 341 7.60 -23.78 5.99
C ILE A 341 6.24 -23.18 6.35
N LEU A 342 5.16 -23.68 5.74
CA LEU A 342 3.82 -23.18 6.02
C LEU A 342 3.35 -23.57 7.42
N LEU A 343 3.60 -24.83 7.82
CA LEU A 343 3.30 -25.31 9.17
C LEU A 343 4.07 -24.52 10.23
N LEU A 344 5.35 -24.22 10.00
CA LEU A 344 6.14 -23.39 10.91
C LEU A 344 5.55 -21.97 11.01
N ASN A 345 5.24 -21.32 9.89
CA ASN A 345 4.72 -19.96 9.90
C ASN A 345 3.34 -19.87 10.59
N MET A 346 2.42 -20.80 10.28
CA MET A 346 1.13 -20.89 10.95
C MET A 346 1.25 -21.23 12.44
N GLY A 347 2.17 -22.14 12.80
CA GLY A 347 2.45 -22.47 14.21
C GLY A 347 3.01 -21.28 15.00
N LEU A 348 3.88 -20.48 14.38
CA LEU A 348 4.36 -19.22 14.97
C LEU A 348 3.24 -18.19 15.14
N LEU A 349 2.27 -18.13 14.22
CA LEU A 349 1.09 -17.25 14.34
C LEU A 349 0.12 -17.73 15.44
N MET A 350 -0.04 -19.04 15.62
CA MET A 350 -0.78 -19.60 16.77
C MET A 350 -0.11 -19.22 18.09
N TRP A 351 1.21 -19.38 18.17
CA TRP A 351 1.99 -19.02 19.35
C TRP A 351 1.95 -17.51 19.61
N TYR A 352 2.07 -16.70 18.57
CA TYR A 352 1.87 -15.25 18.62
C TYR A 352 0.50 -14.90 19.21
N SER A 353 -0.56 -15.52 18.70
CA SER A 353 -1.93 -15.28 19.18
C SER A 353 -2.08 -15.57 20.68
N LEU A 354 -1.51 -16.68 21.17
CA LEU A 354 -1.47 -16.97 22.60
C LEU A 354 -0.64 -15.94 23.38
N GLY A 355 0.51 -15.54 22.85
CA GLY A 355 1.39 -14.55 23.48
C GLY A 355 0.72 -13.19 23.67
N VAL A 356 -0.12 -12.75 22.73
CA VAL A 356 -0.86 -11.49 22.84
C VAL A 356 -1.83 -11.49 24.03
N ILE A 357 -2.47 -12.63 24.34
CA ILE A 357 -3.38 -12.79 25.49
C ILE A 357 -2.67 -12.46 26.80
N PHE A 358 -1.43 -12.90 26.96
CA PHE A 358 -0.68 -12.74 28.22
C PHE A 358 0.12 -11.43 28.32
N ASN A 359 0.28 -10.69 27.22
CA ASN A 359 1.17 -9.52 27.15
C ASN A 359 0.45 -8.17 26.96
N HIS A 360 -0.87 -8.15 26.79
CA HIS A 360 -1.61 -6.89 26.74
C HIS A 360 -1.76 -6.29 28.14
N LYS A 361 -1.43 -5.02 28.30
CA LYS A 361 -1.64 -4.27 29.55
C LYS A 361 -2.86 -3.37 29.39
N THR A 362 -3.86 -3.55 30.24
CA THR A 362 -5.03 -2.68 30.29
C THR A 362 -4.66 -1.30 30.85
N TYR A 363 -5.26 -0.25 30.29
CA TYR A 363 -5.24 1.05 30.94
C TYR A 363 -6.08 0.95 32.23
N CYS A 364 -5.44 1.04 33.38
CA CYS A 364 -6.12 1.56 34.56
C CYS A 364 -6.28 3.06 34.31
N LEU A 365 -7.51 3.51 34.07
CA LEU A 365 -7.85 4.93 34.15
C LEU A 365 -7.60 5.37 35.61
N SER A 366 -6.47 6.00 35.88
CA SER A 366 -6.22 6.74 37.13
C SER A 366 -6.73 8.17 36.99
#